data_AF-A0A1Y3BH03-F1
#
_entry.id   AF-A0A1Y3BH03-F1
#
_cell.length_a   1.000
_cell.length_b   1.000
_cell.length_c   1.000
_cell.angle_alpha   90.00
_cell.angle_beta   90.00
_cell.angle_gamma   90.00
#
_symmetry.space_group_name_H-M   'P 1'
#
loop_
_entity.id
_entity.type
_entity.pdbx_description
1 polymer ?
#
loop_
_entity_poly.entity_id
_entity_poly.type
_entity_poly.pdbx_seq_one_letter_code
_entity_poly.pdbx_strand_id
1 'polypeptide(L)'
;MELDILETELLPSDVTKVKFSRPPNFKYLSGQWIRLSCTAFRSSEYHSLTLTSAPHENYLSVHVKAQGPWTWKLRNYFDPNNLVNIVPDLPPPKIRLEGPFGGGNQDWYKYEVAVMIGGGIGVTPYASILNDLVFGTSTNRYSGVACKK
;
A
#
# COMPACT_ATOMS: atom_id res chain seq x y z
N MET A 1 9.15 12.42 7.16
CA MET A 1 10.23 11.42 7.06
C MET A 1 10.33 10.96 5.63
N GLU A 2 11.53 10.73 5.12
CA GLU A 2 11.77 10.19 3.77
C GLU A 2 12.13 8.71 3.87
N LEU A 3 11.50 7.89 3.04
CA LEU A 3 11.59 6.43 3.04
C LEU A 3 12.11 5.96 1.69
N ASP A 4 12.96 4.94 1.75
CA ASP A 4 13.57 4.37 0.57
C ASP A 4 12.58 3.48 -0.17
N ILE A 5 12.58 3.60 -1.49
CA ILE A 5 11.81 2.74 -2.38
C ILE A 5 12.58 1.43 -2.53
N LEU A 6 11.90 0.32 -2.25
CA LEU A 6 12.49 -1.03 -2.32
C LEU A 6 12.23 -1.66 -3.68
N GLU A 7 11.02 -1.48 -4.22
CA GLU A 7 10.57 -2.13 -5.43
C GLU A 7 9.39 -1.35 -6.04
N THR A 8 9.36 -1.23 -7.36
CA THR A 8 8.24 -0.66 -8.11
C THR A 8 7.88 -1.57 -9.28
N GLU A 9 6.59 -1.73 -9.52
CA GLU A 9 6.09 -2.62 -10.57
C GLU A 9 4.92 -1.96 -11.29
N LEU A 10 4.98 -1.95 -12.62
CA LEU A 10 3.88 -1.51 -13.48
C LEU A 10 2.96 -2.69 -13.75
N LEU A 11 1.80 -2.69 -13.12
CA LEU A 11 0.76 -3.69 -13.31
C LEU A 11 -0.20 -3.31 -14.44
N PRO A 12 -0.96 -4.29 -14.99
CA PRO A 12 -2.05 -4.03 -15.92
C PRO A 12 -3.12 -3.09 -15.35
N SER A 13 -3.99 -2.56 -16.22
CA SER A 13 -5.09 -1.64 -15.85
C SER A 13 -4.61 -0.34 -15.19
N ASP A 14 -3.45 0.15 -15.62
CA ASP A 14 -2.82 1.40 -15.18
C ASP A 14 -2.55 1.46 -13.67
N VAL A 15 -2.25 0.31 -13.06
CA VAL A 15 -1.90 0.23 -11.63
C VAL A 15 -0.38 0.20 -11.46
N THR A 16 0.13 1.00 -10.54
CA THR A 16 1.54 0.99 -10.14
C THR A 16 1.64 0.53 -8.69
N LYS A 17 2.37 -0.55 -8.46
CA LYS A 17 2.72 -1.03 -7.12
C LYS A 17 4.00 -0.33 -6.68
N VAL A 18 3.97 0.25 -5.49
CA VAL A 18 5.14 0.87 -4.88
C VAL A 18 5.36 0.25 -3.51
N LYS A 19 6.53 -0.37 -3.32
CA LYS A 19 6.97 -0.98 -2.07
C LYS A 19 8.12 -0.16 -1.51
N PHE A 20 8.03 0.23 -0.25
CA PHE A 20 8.97 1.13 0.39
C PHE A 20 9.24 0.72 1.84
N SER A 21 10.31 1.26 2.41
CA SER A 21 10.75 0.92 3.76
C SER A 21 9.71 1.31 4.80
N ARG A 22 9.55 0.46 5.82
CA ARG A 22 8.65 0.72 6.94
C ARG A 22 9.40 1.55 8.00
N PRO A 23 8.86 2.70 8.44
CA PRO A 23 9.48 3.45 9.53
C PRO A 23 9.54 2.61 10.82
N PRO A 24 10.59 2.80 11.65
CA PRO A 24 10.64 2.20 12.98
C PRO A 24 9.39 2.58 13.78
N ASN A 25 8.81 1.61 14.47
CA ASN A 25 7.60 1.78 15.30
C ASN A 25 6.33 2.21 14.55
N PHE A 26 6.30 2.19 13.22
CA PHE A 26 5.06 2.44 12.47
C PHE A 26 4.09 1.28 12.65
N LYS A 27 3.04 1.48 13.47
CA LYS A 27 1.97 0.50 13.71
C LYS A 27 0.72 0.94 12.97
N TYR A 28 0.09 0.01 12.25
CA TYR A 28 -1.16 0.24 11.53
C TYR A 28 -2.01 -1.04 11.58
N LEU A 29 -3.29 -0.91 11.24
CA LEU A 29 -4.25 -1.99 11.10
C LEU A 29 -4.58 -2.22 9.63
N SER A 30 -4.95 -3.45 9.29
CA SER A 30 -5.17 -3.89 7.92
C SER A 30 -6.27 -3.09 7.21
N GLY A 31 -5.99 -2.56 6.02
CA GLY A 31 -6.95 -1.71 5.30
C GLY A 31 -7.02 -0.26 5.79
N GLN A 32 -6.15 0.18 6.72
CA GLN A 32 -5.87 1.60 6.92
C GLN A 32 -5.18 2.20 5.70
N TRP A 33 -5.27 3.53 5.59
CA TRP A 33 -4.68 4.29 4.50
C TRP A 33 -3.68 5.32 5.03
N ILE A 34 -2.83 5.81 4.14
CA ILE A 34 -1.79 6.80 4.43
C ILE A 34 -1.91 7.94 3.43
N ARG A 35 -1.34 9.09 3.77
CA ARG A 35 -1.04 10.14 2.80
C ARG A 35 0.38 9.94 2.30
N LEU A 36 0.54 9.81 0.99
CA LEU A 36 1.81 9.53 0.34
C LEU A 36 2.20 10.67 -0.59
N SER A 37 3.49 11.03 -0.56
CA SER A 37 4.14 11.97 -1.48
C SER A 37 5.45 11.35 -1.99
N CYS A 38 5.89 11.74 -3.18
CA CYS A 38 7.16 11.29 -3.77
C CYS A 38 8.04 12.49 -4.10
N THR A 39 9.32 12.42 -3.75
CA THR A 39 10.28 13.52 -3.97
C THR A 39 10.71 13.66 -5.43
N ALA A 40 10.40 12.69 -6.29
CA ALA A 40 10.64 12.75 -7.73
C ALA A 40 9.94 13.93 -8.44
N PHE A 41 8.86 14.43 -7.85
CA PHE A 41 8.07 15.54 -8.38
C PHE A 41 7.72 16.52 -7.26
N ARG A 42 6.60 17.26 -7.37
CA ARG A 42 6.17 18.24 -6.36
C ARG A 42 6.04 17.60 -4.96
N SER A 43 6.99 17.93 -4.09
CA SER A 43 7.14 17.32 -2.76
C SER A 43 6.09 17.75 -1.72
N SER A 44 5.25 18.74 -2.03
CA SER A 44 4.18 19.25 -1.16
C SER A 44 2.80 18.65 -1.43
N GLU A 45 2.64 17.82 -2.47
CA GLU A 45 1.36 17.21 -2.83
C GLU A 45 1.24 15.80 -2.22
N TYR A 46 0.22 15.58 -1.39
CA TYR A 46 -0.03 14.31 -0.70
C TYR A 46 -1.34 13.67 -1.19
N HIS A 47 -1.28 12.37 -1.47
CA HIS A 47 -2.43 11.59 -1.94
C HIS A 47 -2.78 10.49 -0.94
N SER A 48 -4.08 10.32 -0.71
CA SER A 48 -4.58 9.31 0.21
C SER A 48 -4.63 7.95 -0.50
N LEU A 49 -3.91 6.96 0.03
CA LEU A 49 -3.76 5.63 -0.56
C LEU A 49 -3.85 4.57 0.52
N THR A 50 -4.62 3.52 0.25
CA THR A 50 -4.73 2.37 1.16
C THR A 50 -3.43 1.56 1.17
N LEU A 51 -2.98 1.18 2.36
CA LEU A 51 -1.90 0.22 2.52
C LEU A 51 -2.38 -1.16 2.07
N THR A 52 -1.70 -1.74 1.09
CA THR A 52 -1.97 -3.09 0.59
C THR A 52 -1.16 -4.15 1.32
N SER A 53 -0.05 -3.75 1.94
CA SER A 53 0.73 -4.60 2.84
C SER A 53 -0.06 -4.92 4.12
N ALA A 54 0.27 -6.04 4.76
CA ALA A 54 -0.30 -6.42 6.04
C ALA A 54 0.55 -5.92 7.24
N PRO A 55 -0.04 -5.66 8.41
CA PRO A 55 0.65 -5.12 9.59
C PRO A 55 1.85 -5.92 10.10
N HIS A 56 1.93 -7.21 9.78
CA HIS A 56 3.05 -8.09 10.15
C HIS A 56 4.24 -8.00 9.20
N GLU A 57 4.10 -7.39 8.02
CA GLU A 57 5.17 -7.29 7.03
C GLU A 57 6.20 -6.21 7.39
N ASN A 58 7.47 -6.44 7.05
CA ASN A 58 8.57 -5.51 7.36
C ASN A 58 8.72 -4.35 6.37
N TYR A 59 7.79 -4.22 5.43
CA TYR A 59 7.74 -3.17 4.42
C TYR A 59 6.33 -2.60 4.35
N LEU A 60 6.18 -1.47 3.66
CA LEU A 60 4.88 -0.92 3.31
C LEU A 60 4.69 -0.99 1.79
N SER A 61 3.47 -1.27 1.35
CA SER A 61 3.14 -1.23 -0.07
C SER A 61 1.81 -0.53 -0.32
N VAL A 62 1.72 0.13 -1.48
CA VAL A 62 0.50 0.72 -2.02
C VAL A 62 0.33 0.30 -3.48
N HIS A 63 -0.93 0.18 -3.91
CA HIS A 63 -1.29 0.02 -5.32
C HIS A 63 -2.04 1.26 -5.79
N VAL A 64 -1.46 1.96 -6.75
CA VAL A 64 -1.94 3.26 -7.20
C VAL A 64 -2.48 3.12 -8.61
N LYS A 65 -3.78 3.32 -8.80
CA LYS A 65 -4.37 3.40 -10.14
C LYS A 65 -4.13 4.80 -10.72
N ALA A 66 -3.69 4.87 -11.97
CA ALA A 66 -3.50 6.13 -12.68
C ALA A 66 -4.85 6.72 -13.10
N GLN A 67 -5.32 7.73 -12.37
CA GLN A 67 -6.60 8.41 -12.63
C GLN A 67 -6.48 9.94 -12.71
N GLY A 68 -5.41 10.51 -12.15
CA GLY A 68 -5.17 11.95 -12.16
C GLY A 68 -3.73 12.31 -12.51
N PRO A 69 -3.42 13.63 -12.64
CA PRO A 69 -2.10 14.10 -13.06
C PRO A 69 -0.97 13.57 -12.19
N TRP A 70 -1.15 13.53 -10.87
CA TRP A 70 -0.14 13.04 -9.94
C TRP A 70 0.11 11.53 -10.09
N THR A 71 -0.95 10.72 -10.19
CA THR A 71 -0.81 9.26 -10.32
C THR A 71 -0.21 8.87 -11.67
N TRP A 72 -0.49 9.64 -12.73
CA TRP A 72 0.16 9.45 -14.03
C TRP A 72 1.63 9.85 -14.00
N LYS A 73 2.00 10.94 -13.30
CA LYS A 73 3.41 11.29 -13.07
C LYS A 73 4.15 10.18 -12.33
N LEU A 74 3.55 9.63 -11.27
CA LEU A 74 4.11 8.50 -10.53
C LEU A 74 4.35 7.29 -11.45
N ARG A 75 3.34 6.91 -12.24
CA ARG A 75 3.43 5.79 -13.18
C ARG A 75 4.51 6.00 -14.23
N ASN A 76 4.50 7.15 -14.89
CA ASN A 76 5.43 7.48 -15.96
C ASN A 76 6.87 7.60 -15.45
N TYR A 77 7.07 8.06 -14.21
CA TYR A 77 8.39 8.14 -13.62
C TYR A 77 9.02 6.74 -13.42
N PHE A 78 8.24 5.78 -12.93
CA PHE A 78 8.70 4.39 -12.74
C PHE A 78 8.59 3.52 -13.99
N ASP A 79 8.27 4.10 -15.16
CA ASP A 79 8.30 3.36 -16.43
C ASP A 79 9.76 3.15 -16.88
N PRO A 80 10.21 1.89 -17.02
CA PRO A 80 11.57 1.59 -17.48
C PRO A 80 11.89 2.18 -18.86
N ASN A 81 10.88 2.42 -19.70
CA ASN A 81 11.06 3.00 -21.03
C ASN A 81 11.26 4.53 -20.97
N ASN A 82 11.06 5.16 -19.82
CA ASN A 82 11.19 6.59 -19.67
C ASN A 82 12.63 6.97 -19.30
N LEU A 83 13.28 7.73 -20.19
CA LEU A 83 14.70 8.11 -20.12
C LEU A 83 15.05 9.05 -18.95
N VAL A 84 14.06 9.49 -18.17
CA VAL A 84 14.26 10.34 -16.98
C VAL A 84 15.00 9.59 -15.86
N ASN A 85 15.02 8.26 -15.89
CA ASN A 85 15.75 7.40 -14.96
C ASN A 85 17.28 7.37 -15.21
N ILE A 86 17.78 8.11 -16.21
CA ILE A 86 19.18 8.11 -16.66
C ILE A 86 19.80 9.50 -16.48
N VAL A 87 19.56 10.16 -15.33
CA VAL A 87 20.37 11.31 -14.93
C VAL A 87 21.23 10.89 -13.74
N PRO A 88 22.53 10.57 -13.95
CA PRO A 88 23.40 9.98 -12.94
C PRO A 88 23.57 10.81 -11.66
N ASP A 89 23.30 12.12 -11.72
CA ASP A 89 23.56 13.06 -10.63
C ASP A 89 22.34 13.40 -9.76
N LEU A 90 21.16 12.84 -10.05
CA LEU A 90 19.98 13.07 -9.20
C LEU A 90 19.89 12.02 -8.08
N PRO A 91 19.64 12.45 -6.83
CA PRO A 91 19.42 11.51 -5.73
C PRO A 91 18.21 10.62 -6.03
N PRO A 92 18.23 9.35 -5.58
CA PRO A 92 17.13 8.44 -5.81
C PRO A 92 15.84 9.00 -5.20
N PRO A 93 14.69 8.79 -5.86
CA PRO A 93 13.41 9.25 -5.37
C PRO A 93 13.09 8.57 -4.03
N LYS A 94 12.49 9.36 -3.13
CA LYS A 94 12.07 8.89 -1.81
C LYS A 94 10.58 9.12 -1.62
N ILE A 95 10.00 8.32 -0.74
CA ILE A 95 8.59 8.41 -0.36
C ILE A 95 8.47 9.14 0.97
N ARG A 96 7.52 10.06 1.06
CA ARG A 96 7.11 10.68 2.31
C ARG A 96 5.74 10.13 2.67
N LEU A 97 5.54 9.80 3.95
CA LEU A 97 4.25 9.34 4.45
C LEU A 97 3.77 10.17 5.63
N GLU A 98 2.45 10.34 5.71
CA GLU A 98 1.70 10.73 6.91
C GLU A 98 0.60 9.71 7.19
N GLY A 99 0.32 9.47 8.48
CA GLY A 99 -0.68 8.49 8.93
C GLY A 99 -0.11 7.54 9.99
N PRO A 100 -0.74 6.37 10.20
CA PRO A 100 -1.88 5.84 9.44
C PRO A 100 -3.21 6.58 9.75
N PHE A 101 -4.15 6.49 8.82
CA PHE A 101 -5.51 7.03 8.94
C PHE A 101 -6.55 5.93 8.68
N GLY A 102 -7.76 6.14 9.21
CA GLY A 102 -8.86 5.17 9.12
C GLY A 102 -8.83 4.10 10.22
N GLY A 103 -9.49 2.96 9.97
CA GLY A 103 -9.63 1.87 10.95
C GLY A 103 -11.08 1.50 11.30
N GLY A 104 -12.07 2.10 10.63
CA GLY A 104 -13.49 1.80 10.88
C GLY A 104 -13.97 0.43 10.38
N ASN A 105 -13.30 -0.15 9.37
CA ASN A 105 -13.74 -1.40 8.74
C ASN A 105 -13.10 -2.65 9.34
N GLN A 106 -12.77 -2.65 10.63
CA GLN A 106 -12.09 -3.77 11.29
C GLN A 106 -13.06 -4.80 11.87
N ASP A 107 -14.33 -4.50 12.02
CA ASP A 107 -15.27 -5.32 12.81
C ASP A 107 -15.62 -6.69 12.18
N TRP A 108 -15.03 -7.03 11.03
CA TRP A 108 -15.20 -8.34 10.38
C TRP A 108 -14.80 -9.51 11.29
N TYR A 109 -13.84 -9.34 12.21
CA TYR A 109 -13.44 -10.40 13.16
C TYR A 109 -14.50 -10.71 14.23
N LYS A 110 -15.51 -9.84 14.39
CA LYS A 110 -16.59 -10.03 15.37
C LYS A 110 -17.67 -10.99 14.87
N TYR A 111 -17.65 -11.34 13.59
CA TYR A 111 -18.64 -12.20 12.93
C TYR A 111 -18.02 -13.55 12.57
N GLU A 112 -18.78 -14.64 12.73
CA GLU A 112 -18.34 -15.98 12.30
C GLU A 112 -18.14 -16.05 10.78
N VAL A 113 -19.00 -15.35 10.03
CA VAL A 113 -18.94 -15.26 8.58
C VAL A 113 -18.93 -13.78 8.17
N ALA A 114 -17.92 -13.39 7.40
CA ALA A 114 -17.79 -12.06 6.84
C ALA A 114 -17.69 -12.14 5.31
N VAL A 115 -18.46 -11.30 4.61
CA VAL A 115 -18.43 -11.19 3.15
C VAL A 115 -17.82 -9.84 2.77
N MET A 116 -16.68 -9.85 2.10
CA MET A 116 -15.98 -8.65 1.64
C MET A 116 -16.25 -8.43 0.15
N ILE A 117 -16.78 -7.25 -0.21
CA ILE A 117 -17.13 -6.91 -1.59
C ILE A 117 -16.24 -5.74 -2.03
N GLY A 118 -15.33 -5.99 -2.98
CA GLY A 118 -14.44 -4.97 -3.54
C GLY A 118 -14.57 -4.89 -5.06
N GLY A 119 -14.48 -3.67 -5.61
CA GLY A 119 -14.54 -3.41 -7.06
C GLY A 119 -13.41 -2.50 -7.53
N GLY A 120 -12.76 -2.86 -8.63
CA GLY A 120 -11.65 -2.09 -9.21
C GLY A 120 -10.50 -1.89 -8.22
N ILE A 121 -9.97 -0.67 -8.11
CA ILE A 121 -8.90 -0.36 -7.14
C ILE A 121 -9.39 -0.41 -5.68
N GLY A 122 -10.71 -0.40 -5.46
CA GLY A 122 -11.33 -0.51 -4.14
C GLY A 122 -11.13 -1.88 -3.47
N VAL A 123 -10.49 -2.85 -4.15
CA VAL A 123 -10.09 -4.13 -3.55
C VAL A 123 -8.88 -4.01 -2.61
N THR A 124 -8.14 -2.90 -2.68
CA THR A 124 -6.87 -2.70 -1.96
C THR A 124 -6.93 -2.84 -0.43
N PRO A 125 -7.97 -2.37 0.29
CA PRO A 125 -8.05 -2.60 1.74
C PRO A 125 -8.19 -4.10 2.07
N TYR A 126 -8.91 -4.84 1.23
CA TYR A 126 -9.15 -6.26 1.44
C TYR A 126 -7.90 -7.11 1.20
N ALA A 127 -7.00 -6.70 0.30
CA ALA A 127 -5.72 -7.39 0.13
C ALA A 127 -4.91 -7.40 1.45
N SER A 128 -4.85 -6.26 2.14
CA SER A 128 -4.19 -6.13 3.45
C SER A 128 -4.91 -6.98 4.52
N ILE A 129 -6.24 -6.92 4.58
CA ILE A 129 -7.06 -7.68 5.53
C ILE A 129 -6.90 -9.20 5.33
N LEU A 130 -6.95 -9.69 4.09
CA LEU A 130 -6.84 -11.12 3.79
C LEU A 130 -5.45 -11.65 4.15
N ASN A 131 -4.38 -10.91 3.83
CA ASN A 131 -3.03 -11.30 4.21
C ASN A 131 -2.85 -11.35 5.73
N ASP A 132 -3.42 -10.38 6.46
CA ASP A 132 -3.38 -10.34 7.92
C ASP A 132 -4.22 -11.46 8.56
N LEU A 133 -5.38 -11.78 7.99
CA LEU A 133 -6.21 -12.91 8.39
C LEU A 133 -5.44 -14.24 8.25
N VAL A 134 -4.86 -14.49 7.07
CA VAL A 134 -4.08 -15.71 6.82
C VAL A 134 -2.93 -15.84 7.80
N PHE A 135 -2.20 -14.75 8.06
CA PHE A 135 -1.14 -14.74 9.07
C PHE A 135 -1.65 -14.97 10.50
N GLY A 136 -2.78 -14.38 10.87
CA GLY A 136 -3.36 -14.56 12.19
C GLY A 136 -3.89 -15.99 12.43
N THR A 137 -4.39 -16.66 11.38
CA THR A 137 -4.75 -18.09 11.47
C THR A 137 -3.52 -18.98 11.60
N SER A 138 -2.44 -18.72 10.87
CA SER A 138 -1.21 -19.53 10.94
C SER A 138 -0.46 -19.36 12.27
N THR A 139 -0.54 -18.19 12.90
CA THR A 139 0.05 -17.89 14.21
C THR A 139 -0.87 -18.21 15.39
N ASN A 140 -2.03 -18.84 15.13
CA ASN A 140 -3.04 -19.19 16.13
C ASN A 140 -3.59 -17.99 16.93
N ARG A 141 -3.42 -16.77 16.39
CA ARG A 141 -3.92 -15.52 16.96
C ARG A 141 -5.44 -15.40 16.84
N TYR A 142 -6.01 -16.06 15.84
CA TYR A 142 -7.45 -16.25 15.64
C TYR A 142 -7.83 -17.73 15.79
N SER A 143 -7.61 -18.31 16.97
CA SER A 143 -7.87 -19.72 17.30
C SER A 143 -9.34 -20.16 17.21
N GLY A 144 -10.26 -19.27 16.82
CA GLY A 144 -11.68 -19.56 16.59
C GLY A 144 -12.14 -19.46 15.12
N VAL A 145 -11.29 -19.00 14.20
CA VAL A 145 -11.65 -18.89 12.78
C VAL A 145 -11.30 -20.20 12.08
N ALA A 146 -12.08 -21.23 12.36
CA ALA A 146 -12.04 -22.45 11.57
C ALA A 146 -12.70 -22.17 10.22
N CYS A 147 -11.94 -22.18 9.13
CA CYS A 147 -12.49 -22.24 7.78
C CYS A 147 -13.16 -23.61 7.64
N LYS A 148 -14.44 -23.72 8.03
CA LYS A 148 -15.22 -24.93 7.83
C LYS A 148 -15.45 -25.07 6.33
N LYS A 149 -14.94 -26.16 5.75
CA LYS A 149 -15.21 -26.55 4.36
C LYS A 149 -16.69 -26.79 4.14
#